data_AF-A0A6N2LEE3-F1
#
_entry.id   AF-A0A6N2LEE3-F1
#
_cell.length_a   1.000
_cell.length_b   1.000
_cell.length_c   1.000
_cell.angle_alpha   90.00
_cell.angle_beta   90.00
_cell.angle_gamma   90.00
#
_symmetry.space_group_name_H-M   'P 1'
#
loop_
_entity.id
_entity.type
_entity.pdbx_description
1 polymer ?
#
loop_
_entity_poly.entity_id
_entity_poly.type
_entity_poly.pdbx_seq_one_letter_code
_entity_poly.pdbx_strand_id
1 'polypeptide(L)'
;MDSDRSKGRKLDVGFSGTTRHWEETFGRRYWKAGAMYRGSDPSPLTTIPFQSNILSKELEKSNQNKMIIDLPEVKIAEVLLEIVGIKNLPERHKGKLFVMFNKKHPDAFYNVKRRLTILSESGVKDVASFQCEPKGELFFELVSHSPSNLPLTKLCKTMGTTSFSLEDFLNPVSELSVERWIQLQPASGNMCSKPICLRIAVSFSVPIQAPYELHMIRSRGLSKTFCFFPLSGREQHANSYTSVVEKTGADIISLQMRNSTKAKEKERSIPKQQVTGVMKTGETCILADFVGTRWCLMDSQWYLELKMKSNEDGSLFELTGCRTVKLFQGKKLDFEPKCCEKKRSERDFMTAVEFSAENPYGKAVALLDLK
;
A
#
# COMPACT_ATOMS: atom_id res chain seq x y z
N MET A 1 -7.75 -15.33 26.49
CA MET A 1 -6.78 -14.70 27.42
C MET A 1 -5.32 -14.86 26.99
N ASP A 2 -4.94 -15.84 26.16
CA ASP A 2 -3.53 -16.10 25.80
C ASP A 2 -3.00 -15.29 24.58
N SER A 3 -3.75 -14.28 24.13
CA SER A 3 -3.42 -13.45 22.95
C SER A 3 -2.98 -12.02 23.29
N ASP A 4 -2.93 -11.67 24.59
CA ASP A 4 -2.48 -10.35 25.03
C ASP A 4 -0.97 -10.21 24.83
N ARG A 5 -0.60 -9.26 23.95
CA ARG A 5 0.79 -8.94 23.58
C ARG A 5 1.28 -7.63 24.21
N SER A 6 0.52 -7.06 25.14
CA SER A 6 0.97 -5.85 25.84
C SER A 6 2.24 -6.13 26.65
N LYS A 7 3.04 -5.06 26.85
CA LYS A 7 4.34 -5.16 27.51
C LYS A 7 4.23 -5.85 28.87
N GLY A 8 5.08 -6.84 29.12
CA GLY A 8 5.11 -7.64 30.35
C GLY A 8 4.13 -8.82 30.38
N ARG A 9 3.35 -9.06 29.31
CA ARG A 9 2.47 -10.25 29.19
C ARG A 9 3.21 -11.45 28.63
N LYS A 10 2.61 -12.63 28.75
CA LYS A 10 3.22 -13.91 28.35
C LYS A 10 3.82 -13.90 26.94
N LEU A 11 3.09 -13.38 25.95
CA LEU A 11 3.60 -13.31 24.57
C LEU A 11 4.75 -12.31 24.41
N ASP A 12 4.70 -11.17 25.10
CA ASP A 12 5.79 -10.18 25.11
C ASP A 12 7.05 -10.73 25.80
N VAL A 13 6.88 -11.38 26.96
CA VAL A 13 7.98 -12.01 27.72
C VAL A 13 8.59 -13.17 26.93
N GLY A 14 7.77 -14.05 26.35
CA GLY A 14 8.23 -15.17 25.54
C GLY A 14 8.95 -14.70 24.26
N PHE A 15 8.40 -13.70 23.58
CA PHE A 15 9.04 -13.09 22.41
C PHE A 15 10.37 -12.42 22.75
N SER A 16 10.43 -11.66 23.85
CA SER A 16 11.65 -11.00 24.32
C SER A 16 12.72 -12.03 24.72
N GLY A 17 12.33 -13.10 25.41
CA GLY A 17 13.22 -14.21 25.76
C GLY A 17 13.78 -14.93 24.53
N THR A 18 12.91 -15.24 23.56
CA THR A 18 13.32 -15.88 22.29
C THR A 18 14.27 -15.00 21.50
N THR A 19 13.94 -13.70 21.38
CA THR A 19 14.78 -12.71 20.68
C THR A 19 16.16 -12.62 21.32
N ARG A 20 16.22 -12.55 22.65
CA ARG A 20 17.48 -12.51 23.40
C ARG A 20 18.30 -13.78 23.20
N HIS A 21 17.69 -14.96 23.37
CA HIS A 21 18.40 -16.23 23.21
C HIS A 21 18.93 -16.42 21.78
N TRP A 22 18.15 -16.02 20.78
CA TRP A 22 18.59 -16.03 19.38
C TRP A 22 19.78 -15.09 19.14
N GLU A 23 19.72 -13.86 19.66
CA GLU A 23 20.81 -12.89 19.54
C GLU A 23 22.08 -13.35 20.26
N GLU A 24 21.95 -13.97 21.45
CA GLU A 24 23.07 -14.56 22.20
C GLU A 24 23.69 -15.77 21.49
N THR A 25 22.87 -16.62 20.87
CA THR A 25 23.31 -17.87 20.22
C THR A 25 23.94 -17.61 18.85
N PHE A 26 23.30 -16.77 18.02
CA PHE A 26 23.67 -16.60 16.61
C PHE A 26 24.35 -15.28 16.33
N GLY A 27 24.41 -14.35 17.29
CA GLY A 27 24.95 -13.00 17.08
C GLY A 27 24.18 -12.18 16.04
N ARG A 28 22.94 -12.58 15.72
CA ARG A 28 22.09 -11.98 14.69
C ARG A 28 20.75 -11.59 15.28
N ARG A 29 20.12 -10.55 14.74
CA ARG A 29 18.77 -10.13 15.15
C ARG A 29 17.73 -11.16 14.75
N TYR A 30 16.79 -11.42 15.67
CA TYR A 30 15.67 -12.32 15.42
C TYR A 30 14.61 -11.67 14.52
N TRP A 31 14.23 -10.42 14.80
CA TRP A 31 13.22 -9.72 14.01
C TRP A 31 13.76 -9.26 12.66
N LYS A 32 12.92 -9.34 11.63
CA LYS A 32 13.21 -8.88 10.28
C LYS A 32 11.97 -8.27 9.65
N ALA A 33 12.17 -7.36 8.70
CA ALA A 33 11.10 -6.91 7.82
C ALA A 33 10.40 -8.12 7.17
N GLY A 34 9.10 -8.05 6.99
CA GLY A 34 8.31 -9.15 6.44
C GLY A 34 7.92 -10.25 7.44
N ALA A 35 8.75 -10.53 8.46
CA ALA A 35 8.60 -11.67 9.36
C ALA A 35 7.90 -11.37 10.70
N MET A 36 7.55 -10.10 10.95
CA MET A 36 6.91 -9.69 12.19
C MET A 36 5.41 -9.95 12.17
N TYR A 37 4.84 -10.24 13.34
CA TYR A 37 3.40 -10.44 13.50
C TYR A 37 2.63 -9.21 12.98
N ARG A 38 1.77 -9.42 11.98
CA ARG A 38 1.05 -8.35 11.28
C ARG A 38 -0.31 -8.02 11.90
N GLY A 39 -0.71 -8.64 13.00
CA GLY A 39 -2.11 -8.66 13.43
C GLY A 39 -2.78 -9.98 13.09
N SER A 40 -4.05 -10.12 13.44
CA SER A 40 -4.82 -11.30 13.05
C SER A 40 -4.94 -11.34 11.53
N ASP A 41 -4.96 -12.55 10.97
CA ASP A 41 -5.33 -12.72 9.58
C ASP A 41 -6.78 -12.30 9.40
N PRO A 42 -7.12 -11.71 8.24
CA PRO A 42 -8.48 -11.30 7.98
C PRO A 42 -9.42 -12.50 7.94
N SER A 43 -10.70 -12.27 8.24
CA SER A 43 -11.66 -13.37 8.26
C SER A 43 -11.88 -13.91 6.83
N PRO A 44 -11.89 -15.23 6.63
CA PRO A 44 -12.16 -15.80 5.31
C PRO A 44 -13.59 -15.45 4.86
N LEU A 45 -13.76 -15.16 3.57
CA LEU A 45 -15.07 -14.82 2.99
C LEU A 45 -16.03 -16.01 2.90
N THR A 46 -15.46 -17.22 2.76
CA THR A 46 -16.21 -18.46 2.62
C THR A 46 -15.36 -19.61 3.18
N THR A 47 -16.03 -20.63 3.71
CA THR A 47 -15.41 -21.91 4.09
C THR A 47 -15.44 -22.92 2.95
N ILE A 48 -16.26 -22.69 1.92
CA ILE A 48 -16.38 -23.53 0.74
C ILE A 48 -15.48 -22.96 -0.36
N PRO A 49 -14.53 -23.75 -0.89
CA PRO A 49 -13.64 -23.29 -1.95
C PRO A 49 -14.44 -23.01 -3.23
N PHE A 50 -14.14 -21.89 -3.88
CA PHE A 50 -14.75 -21.55 -5.15
C PHE A 50 -14.26 -22.51 -6.24
N GLN A 51 -15.18 -23.27 -6.84
CA GLN A 51 -14.88 -24.10 -7.99
C GLN A 51 -14.89 -23.23 -9.24
N SER A 52 -13.69 -22.93 -9.76
CA SER A 52 -13.57 -22.28 -11.06
C SER A 52 -13.94 -23.26 -12.16
N ASN A 53 -15.08 -23.03 -12.81
CA ASN A 53 -15.49 -23.76 -14.00
C ASN A 53 -14.81 -23.24 -15.29
N ILE A 54 -13.91 -22.26 -15.17
CA ILE A 54 -13.25 -21.62 -16.31
C ILE A 54 -12.11 -22.53 -16.77
N LEU A 55 -12.31 -23.19 -17.90
CA LEU A 55 -11.34 -24.07 -18.53
C LEU A 55 -10.10 -23.24 -18.94
N SER A 56 -8.99 -23.42 -18.24
CA SER A 56 -7.70 -22.76 -18.47
C SER A 56 -7.09 -22.99 -19.86
N LYS A 57 -7.72 -23.76 -20.74
CA LYS A 57 -7.16 -24.18 -22.04
C LYS A 57 -7.36 -23.19 -23.19
N GLU A 58 -8.21 -22.16 -23.07
CA GLU A 58 -8.28 -21.06 -24.06
C GLU A 58 -7.39 -19.86 -23.72
N LEU A 59 -6.60 -19.96 -22.64
CA LEU A 59 -5.86 -18.87 -22.00
C LEU A 59 -4.75 -18.25 -22.86
N GLU A 60 -4.26 -18.94 -23.89
CA GLU A 60 -3.11 -18.46 -24.68
C GLU A 60 -3.48 -17.50 -25.82
N LYS A 61 -4.77 -17.39 -26.19
CA LYS A 61 -5.17 -16.58 -27.37
C LYS A 61 -5.63 -15.15 -27.06
N SER A 62 -5.91 -14.79 -25.80
CA SER A 62 -6.46 -13.45 -25.48
C SER A 62 -5.41 -12.40 -25.08
N ASN A 63 -4.11 -12.74 -25.04
CA ASN A 63 -3.05 -11.83 -24.61
C ASN A 63 -2.66 -10.75 -25.67
N GLN A 64 -3.46 -10.59 -26.74
CA GLN A 64 -3.24 -9.56 -27.76
C GLN A 64 -4.05 -8.27 -27.53
N ASN A 65 -4.70 -8.12 -26.38
CA ASN A 65 -5.43 -6.89 -26.09
C ASN A 65 -4.45 -5.84 -25.52
N LYS A 66 -4.12 -4.85 -26.35
CA LYS A 66 -3.32 -3.69 -25.97
C LYS A 66 -3.92 -3.09 -24.70
N MET A 67 -3.17 -3.11 -23.62
CA MET A 67 -3.56 -2.48 -22.37
C MET A 67 -3.82 -1.01 -22.66
N ILE A 68 -5.09 -0.60 -22.55
CA ILE A 68 -5.52 0.76 -22.93
C ILE A 68 -4.90 1.80 -21.99
N ILE A 69 -4.58 1.39 -20.76
CA ILE A 69 -4.05 2.24 -19.70
C ILE A 69 -2.69 1.69 -19.29
N ASP A 70 -1.64 2.46 -19.53
CA ASP A 70 -0.30 2.18 -19.03
C ASP A 70 -0.13 2.86 -17.66
N LEU A 71 0.11 2.06 -16.61
CA LEU A 71 0.32 2.55 -15.25
C LEU A 71 1.77 2.29 -14.84
N PRO A 72 2.44 3.25 -14.16
CA PRO A 72 3.84 3.12 -13.83
C PRO A 72 4.09 2.00 -12.83
N GLU A 73 4.96 1.04 -13.19
CA GLU A 73 5.36 -0.02 -12.28
C GLU A 73 6.27 0.48 -11.17
N VAL A 74 5.68 0.84 -10.03
CA VAL A 74 6.43 1.20 -8.82
C VAL A 74 6.54 0.01 -7.89
N LYS A 75 7.77 -0.32 -7.48
CA LYS A 75 8.03 -1.34 -6.46
C LYS A 75 8.20 -0.70 -5.09
N ILE A 76 7.78 -1.41 -4.05
CA ILE A 76 7.97 -1.03 -2.65
C ILE A 76 8.58 -2.17 -1.86
N ALA A 77 9.36 -1.82 -0.83
CA ALA A 77 9.88 -2.76 0.15
C ALA A 77 9.55 -2.29 1.57
N GLU A 78 9.24 -3.23 2.44
CA GLU A 78 9.18 -3.00 3.88
C GLU A 78 10.60 -2.93 4.44
N VAL A 79 10.87 -1.90 5.25
CA VAL A 79 12.15 -1.66 5.90
C VAL A 79 11.94 -1.70 7.41
N LEU A 80 12.78 -2.48 8.08
CA LEU A 80 12.89 -2.48 9.54
C LEU A 80 14.28 -1.94 9.91
N LEU A 81 14.32 -0.84 10.64
CA LEU A 81 15.53 -0.09 10.97
C LEU A 81 15.71 0.03 12.49
N GLU A 82 16.91 -0.25 12.97
CA GLU A 82 17.33 -0.11 14.36
C GLU A 82 18.70 0.57 14.46
N ILE A 83 18.85 1.47 15.44
CA ILE A 83 20.13 2.09 15.75
C ILE A 83 20.75 1.39 16.97
N VAL A 84 21.79 0.60 16.71
CA VAL A 84 22.35 -0.36 17.67
C VAL A 84 23.29 0.31 18.65
N GLY A 85 24.14 1.20 18.16
CA GLY A 85 25.14 1.81 19.01
C GLY A 85 25.98 2.86 18.34
N ILE A 86 26.82 3.50 19.16
CA ILE A 86 27.69 4.59 18.75
C ILE A 86 29.11 4.36 19.27
N LYS A 87 30.11 4.76 18.50
CA LYS A 87 31.54 4.70 18.85
C LYS A 87 32.19 6.06 18.69
N ASN A 88 33.27 6.26 19.45
CA ASN A 88 34.10 7.48 19.44
C ASN A 88 33.30 8.75 19.78
N LEU A 89 32.27 8.62 20.62
CA LEU A 89 31.49 9.76 21.10
C LEU A 89 32.26 10.54 22.17
N PRO A 90 32.33 11.88 22.10
CA PRO A 90 32.90 12.69 23.18
C PRO A 90 32.07 12.59 24.47
N GLU A 91 32.73 12.44 25.61
CA GLU A 91 32.08 12.20 26.93
C GLU A 91 30.97 13.21 27.28
N ARG A 92 31.14 14.48 26.87
CA ARG A 92 30.19 15.57 27.11
C ARG A 92 28.77 15.30 26.57
N HIS A 93 28.63 14.41 25.58
CA HIS A 93 27.37 14.16 24.88
C HIS A 93 26.70 12.82 25.25
N LYS A 94 27.29 12.03 26.15
CA LYS A 94 26.79 10.71 26.55
C LYS A 94 25.36 10.81 27.13
N GLY A 95 24.46 9.93 26.69
CA GLY A 95 23.06 9.87 27.17
C GLY A 95 22.12 11.01 26.73
N LYS A 96 22.56 11.96 25.89
CA LYS A 96 21.73 13.09 25.41
C LYS A 96 21.49 13.07 23.91
N LEU A 97 21.46 11.88 23.32
CA LEU A 97 21.52 11.68 21.87
C LEU A 97 20.29 10.98 21.33
N PHE A 98 20.00 11.28 20.07
CA PHE A 98 19.08 10.52 19.25
C PHE A 98 19.52 10.63 17.78
N VAL A 99 19.00 9.73 16.95
CA VAL A 99 19.21 9.78 15.52
C VAL A 99 17.92 10.24 14.87
N MET A 100 18.00 11.25 14.03
CA MET A 100 16.93 11.53 13.08
C MET A 100 17.25 10.82 11.76
N PHE A 101 16.24 10.25 11.13
CA PHE A 101 16.41 9.63 9.82
C PHE A 101 15.23 9.95 8.90
N ASN A 102 15.53 10.01 7.61
CA ASN A 102 14.58 10.15 6.53
C ASN A 102 15.14 9.52 5.25
N LYS A 103 14.35 9.46 4.19
CA LYS A 103 14.91 9.23 2.86
C LYS A 103 15.52 10.53 2.33
N LYS A 104 16.73 10.47 1.79
CA LYS A 104 17.45 11.64 1.26
C LYS A 104 16.66 12.34 0.17
N HIS A 105 16.05 11.55 -0.71
CA HIS A 105 15.03 11.97 -1.66
C HIS A 105 13.71 11.28 -1.28
N PRO A 106 12.77 12.00 -0.64
CA PRO A 106 11.44 11.49 -0.31
C PRO A 106 10.73 10.87 -1.51
N ASP A 107 9.97 9.82 -1.25
CA ASP A 107 9.08 9.19 -2.25
C ASP A 107 7.62 9.21 -1.77
N ALA A 108 6.71 8.71 -2.61
CA ALA A 108 5.27 8.71 -2.34
C ALA A 108 4.87 7.87 -1.11
N PHE A 109 5.73 6.94 -0.67
CA PHE A 109 5.50 6.00 0.42
C PHE A 109 6.22 6.40 1.71
N TYR A 110 7.33 7.13 1.60
CA TYR A 110 8.11 7.62 2.75
C TYR A 110 8.65 9.03 2.53
N ASN A 111 7.97 9.99 3.16
CA ASN A 111 8.31 11.41 3.12
C ASN A 111 8.46 12.06 4.50
N VAL A 112 8.52 11.24 5.56
CA VAL A 112 8.54 11.72 6.94
C VAL A 112 9.95 11.59 7.52
N LYS A 113 10.35 12.59 8.31
CA LYS A 113 11.55 12.52 9.16
C LYS A 113 11.18 11.97 10.54
N ARG A 114 11.80 10.87 10.96
CA ARG A 114 11.52 10.19 12.22
C ARG A 114 12.72 10.23 13.16
N ARG A 115 12.45 10.08 14.46
CA ARG A 115 13.46 10.00 15.52
C ARG A 115 13.57 8.56 16.01
N LEU A 116 14.79 8.09 16.23
CA LEU A 116 15.11 6.82 16.88
C LEU A 116 16.08 7.04 18.04
N THR A 117 15.89 6.28 19.11
CA THR A 117 16.89 6.17 20.19
C THR A 117 18.02 5.22 19.81
N ILE A 118 19.17 5.32 20.51
CA ILE A 118 20.34 4.48 20.26
C ILE A 118 20.40 3.43 21.36
N LEU A 119 20.31 2.14 21.02
CA LEU A 119 20.21 1.05 21.99
C LEU A 119 21.35 1.07 23.03
N SER A 120 22.61 1.26 22.60
CA SER A 120 23.76 1.32 23.51
C SER A 120 23.74 2.50 24.50
N GLU A 121 22.95 3.55 24.23
CA GLU A 121 22.87 4.76 25.06
C GLU A 121 21.59 4.80 25.91
N SER A 122 20.45 4.40 25.34
CA SER A 122 19.16 4.43 26.04
C SER A 122 18.88 3.15 26.83
N GLY A 123 19.52 2.03 26.47
CA GLY A 123 19.15 0.69 26.94
C GLY A 123 17.77 0.22 26.45
N VAL A 124 17.07 1.03 25.65
CA VAL A 124 15.74 0.75 25.13
C VAL A 124 15.85 0.45 23.64
N LYS A 125 15.32 -0.71 23.24
CA LYS A 125 15.25 -1.11 21.85
C LYS A 125 14.12 -0.37 21.15
N ASP A 126 14.48 0.48 20.20
CA ASP A 126 13.56 1.34 19.46
C ASP A 126 13.77 1.08 17.96
N VAL A 127 12.69 0.75 17.26
CA VAL A 127 12.72 0.22 15.90
C VAL A 127 11.70 0.95 15.04
N ALA A 128 12.13 1.38 13.86
CA ALA A 128 11.23 1.90 12.85
C ALA A 128 10.84 0.81 11.85
N SER A 129 9.54 0.64 11.64
CA SER A 129 8.96 -0.11 10.53
C SER A 129 8.26 0.85 9.57
N PHE A 130 8.58 0.77 8.28
CA PHE A 130 8.00 1.61 7.23
C PHE A 130 8.11 0.94 5.84
N GLN A 131 7.38 1.46 4.87
CA GLN A 131 7.50 1.07 3.45
C GLN A 131 8.08 2.24 2.66
N CYS A 132 8.94 1.96 1.68
CA CYS A 132 9.46 2.95 0.74
C CYS A 132 9.80 2.31 -0.60
N GLU A 133 10.08 3.13 -1.61
CA GLU A 133 10.65 2.62 -2.86
C GLU A 133 12.08 2.07 -2.60
N PRO A 134 12.48 0.96 -3.23
CA PRO A 134 13.75 0.27 -3.01
C PRO A 134 14.95 0.96 -3.69
N LYS A 135 14.89 2.28 -3.85
CA LYS A 135 15.88 3.11 -4.55
C LYS A 135 16.37 4.25 -3.69
N GLY A 136 17.53 4.80 -3.99
CA GLY A 136 18.13 5.93 -3.26
C GLY A 136 18.66 5.57 -1.87
N GLU A 137 18.74 6.57 -0.98
CA GLU A 137 19.48 6.46 0.28
C GLU A 137 18.64 6.86 1.49
N LEU A 138 18.80 6.12 2.60
CA LEU A 138 18.40 6.58 3.92
C LEU A 138 19.46 7.53 4.47
N PHE A 139 19.04 8.70 4.91
CA PHE A 139 19.88 9.73 5.50
C PHE A 139 19.72 9.72 7.01
N PHE A 140 20.83 9.84 7.72
CA PHE A 140 20.87 9.81 9.19
C PHE A 140 21.59 11.04 9.72
N GLU A 141 21.05 11.63 10.77
CA GLU A 141 21.62 12.73 11.51
C GLU A 141 21.74 12.36 12.97
N LEU A 142 22.96 12.37 13.50
CA LEU A 142 23.19 12.24 14.93
C LEU A 142 22.96 13.60 15.58
N VAL A 143 22.00 13.67 16.50
CA VAL A 143 21.61 14.91 17.16
C VAL A 143 21.85 14.81 18.66
N SER A 144 22.47 15.84 19.23
CA SER A 144 22.66 15.99 20.68
C SER A 144 21.84 17.14 21.23
N HIS A 145 21.24 16.93 22.40
CA HIS A 145 20.67 18.03 23.18
C HIS A 145 21.80 18.87 23.79
N SER A 146 21.88 20.15 23.44
CA SER A 146 22.83 21.07 24.07
C SER A 146 22.44 21.30 25.53
N PRO A 147 23.38 21.25 26.49
CA PRO A 147 23.17 21.78 27.83
C PRO A 147 23.26 23.32 27.75
N SER A 148 22.17 23.97 27.34
CA SER A 148 22.05 25.42 27.51
C SER A 148 21.57 25.71 28.93
N ASN A 149 22.24 26.65 29.62
CA ASN A 149 21.80 27.16 30.92
C ASN A 149 20.67 28.21 30.80
N LEU A 150 20.22 28.51 29.58
CA LEU A 150 19.13 29.45 29.34
C LEU A 150 17.77 28.73 29.29
N PRO A 151 16.77 29.17 30.07
CA PRO A 151 15.54 28.41 30.32
C PRO A 151 14.56 28.29 29.13
N LEU A 152 14.87 28.85 27.96
CA LEU A 152 13.85 29.08 26.91
C LEU A 152 14.11 28.46 25.54
N THR A 153 15.16 27.64 25.34
CA THR A 153 15.28 26.86 24.09
C THR A 153 16.26 25.70 24.25
N LYS A 154 15.76 24.45 24.22
CA LYS A 154 16.61 23.25 24.08
C LYS A 154 17.21 23.23 22.67
N LEU A 155 18.35 23.89 22.50
CA LEU A 155 19.04 23.90 21.21
C LEU A 155 19.59 22.51 20.91
N CYS A 156 19.08 21.86 19.87
CA CYS A 156 19.62 20.60 19.38
C CYS A 156 20.73 20.89 18.38
N LYS A 157 21.87 20.19 18.50
CA LYS A 157 22.99 20.32 17.56
C LYS A 157 23.20 19.01 16.82
N THR A 158 23.20 19.06 15.50
CA THR A 158 23.64 17.94 14.65
C THR A 158 25.15 17.78 14.80
N MET A 159 25.59 16.58 15.20
CA MET A 159 27.00 16.24 15.40
C MET A 159 27.64 15.73 14.12
N GLY A 160 26.87 14.99 13.32
CA GLY A 160 27.31 14.49 12.04
C GLY A 160 26.20 13.75 11.31
N THR A 161 26.45 13.48 10.05
CA THR A 161 25.47 12.89 9.13
C THR A 161 26.07 11.72 8.38
N THR A 162 25.21 10.82 7.90
CA THR A 162 25.64 9.73 7.01
C THR A 162 24.48 9.27 6.15
N SER A 163 24.77 8.46 5.13
CA SER A 163 23.79 7.91 4.20
C SER A 163 23.97 6.40 4.05
N PHE A 164 22.88 5.71 3.74
CA PHE A 164 22.84 4.27 3.55
C PHE A 164 22.07 3.98 2.25
N SER A 165 22.76 3.45 1.25
CA SER A 165 22.15 3.05 -0.03
C SER A 165 21.19 1.87 0.18
N LEU A 166 19.98 1.99 -0.40
CA LEU A 166 19.00 0.91 -0.46
C LEU A 166 19.24 -0.01 -1.66
N GLU A 167 19.83 0.52 -2.74
CA GLU A 167 19.98 -0.18 -4.02
C GLU A 167 20.93 -1.37 -3.91
N ASP A 168 22.02 -1.21 -3.15
CA ASP A 168 23.05 -2.22 -2.94
C ASP A 168 22.50 -3.56 -2.38
N PHE A 169 21.35 -3.51 -1.70
CA PHE A 169 20.75 -4.68 -1.03
C PHE A 169 19.53 -5.23 -1.75
N LEU A 170 18.85 -4.39 -2.52
CA LEU A 170 17.57 -4.71 -3.15
C LEU A 170 17.70 -5.00 -4.65
N ASN A 171 18.87 -4.73 -5.25
CA ASN A 171 19.12 -4.98 -6.66
C ASN A 171 20.59 -5.32 -6.98
N PRO A 172 20.96 -6.61 -7.15
CA PRO A 172 20.13 -7.80 -6.98
C PRO A 172 19.88 -8.09 -5.49
N VAL A 173 18.78 -8.80 -5.19
CA VAL A 173 18.45 -9.22 -3.82
C VAL A 173 19.49 -10.23 -3.33
N SER A 174 20.53 -9.72 -2.68
CA SER A 174 21.69 -10.52 -2.23
C SER A 174 21.60 -10.83 -0.75
N GLU A 175 21.34 -9.81 0.08
CA GLU A 175 21.21 -9.95 1.52
C GLU A 175 20.12 -9.00 2.06
N LEU A 176 19.00 -9.57 2.50
CA LEU A 176 17.83 -8.81 3.01
C LEU A 176 18.00 -8.29 4.45
N SER A 177 19.19 -8.43 5.05
CA SER A 177 19.45 -7.91 6.38
C SER A 177 20.93 -7.64 6.57
N VAL A 178 21.29 -6.44 7.04
CA VAL A 178 22.67 -6.06 7.27
C VAL A 178 22.81 -5.30 8.58
N GLU A 179 23.94 -5.51 9.23
CA GLU A 179 24.34 -4.76 10.40
C GLU A 179 25.80 -4.34 10.27
N ARG A 180 26.07 -3.03 10.29
CA ARG A 180 27.42 -2.51 10.11
C ARG A 180 27.66 -1.19 10.81
N TRP A 181 28.94 -0.88 11.03
CA TRP A 181 29.39 0.43 11.47
C TRP A 181 29.54 1.36 10.27
N ILE A 182 29.01 2.57 10.37
CA ILE A 182 29.07 3.60 9.32
C ILE A 182 29.64 4.88 9.93
N GLN A 183 30.63 5.45 9.25
CA GLN A 183 31.26 6.68 9.68
C GLN A 183 30.33 7.88 9.45
N LEU A 184 30.26 8.78 10.44
CA LEU A 184 29.57 10.05 10.30
C LEU A 184 30.51 11.12 9.74
N GLN A 185 30.00 11.90 8.79
CA GLN A 185 30.61 13.14 8.36
C GLN A 185 30.30 14.23 9.40
N PRO A 186 31.31 14.91 9.96
CA PRO A 186 31.08 15.91 11.00
C PRO A 186 30.35 17.13 10.45
N ALA A 187 29.35 17.63 11.17
CA ALA A 187 28.57 18.81 10.76
C ALA A 187 29.34 20.14 10.95
N SER A 188 30.42 20.14 11.73
CA SER A 188 31.29 21.30 11.96
C SER A 188 32.74 20.81 12.10
N GLY A 189 33.72 21.58 11.61
CA GLY A 189 35.14 21.22 11.48
C GLY A 189 35.93 20.89 12.76
N ASN A 190 35.28 20.62 13.89
CA ASN A 190 35.95 20.12 15.07
C ASN A 190 36.34 18.64 14.87
N MET A 191 37.61 18.45 14.55
CA MET A 191 38.27 17.15 14.39
C MET A 191 38.40 16.49 15.76
N CYS A 192 37.46 15.62 16.15
CA CYS A 192 37.80 14.56 17.09
C CYS A 192 38.89 13.68 16.44
N SER A 193 39.88 13.24 17.20
CA SER A 193 41.01 12.44 16.68
C SER A 193 40.58 11.11 16.03
N LYS A 194 39.38 10.62 16.36
CA LYS A 194 38.73 9.47 15.72
C LYS A 194 37.33 9.86 15.26
N PRO A 195 36.89 9.40 14.08
CA PRO A 195 35.57 9.75 13.57
C PRO A 195 34.47 9.02 14.35
N ILE A 196 33.36 9.71 14.57
CA ILE A 196 32.16 9.12 15.20
C ILE A 196 31.57 8.08 14.24
N CYS A 197 31.27 6.90 14.76
CA CYS A 197 30.68 5.81 13.98
C CYS A 197 29.34 5.40 14.56
N LEU A 198 28.36 5.15 13.70
CA LEU A 198 27.03 4.67 14.04
C LEU A 198 26.88 3.22 13.60
N ARG A 199 26.42 2.34 14.50
CA ARG A 199 26.08 0.95 14.16
C ARG A 199 24.61 0.89 13.81
N ILE A 200 24.33 0.62 12.55
CA ILE A 200 22.96 0.54 12.01
C ILE A 200 22.66 -0.90 11.66
N ALA A 201 21.48 -1.37 12.05
CA ALA A 201 20.92 -2.63 11.61
C ALA A 201 19.65 -2.37 10.80
N VAL A 202 19.61 -2.91 9.59
CA VAL A 202 18.48 -2.78 8.66
C VAL A 202 18.12 -4.14 8.11
N SER A 203 16.83 -4.39 7.92
CA SER A 203 16.33 -5.52 7.15
C SER A 203 15.21 -5.10 6.21
N PHE A 204 15.03 -5.89 5.16
CA PHE A 204 14.16 -5.60 4.03
C PHE A 204 13.24 -6.78 3.70
N SER A 205 12.04 -6.49 3.20
CA SER A 205 11.29 -7.48 2.43
C SER A 205 11.78 -7.52 0.99
N VAL A 206 11.46 -8.59 0.27
CA VAL A 206 11.57 -8.61 -1.19
C VAL A 206 10.70 -7.47 -1.76
N PRO A 207 11.19 -6.65 -2.71
CA PRO A 207 10.38 -5.62 -3.33
C PRO A 207 9.18 -6.23 -4.06
N ILE A 208 7.98 -5.73 -3.75
CA ILE A 208 6.72 -6.12 -4.39
C ILE A 208 6.16 -4.96 -5.18
N GLN A 209 5.26 -5.26 -6.13
CA GLN A 209 4.51 -4.23 -6.84
C GLN A 209 3.67 -3.41 -5.87
N ALA A 210 3.77 -2.09 -5.93
CA ALA A 210 2.96 -1.20 -5.12
C ALA A 210 1.50 -1.23 -5.59
N PRO A 211 0.52 -1.23 -4.66
CA PRO A 211 -0.87 -1.00 -5.02
C PRO A 211 -1.03 0.39 -5.67
N TYR A 212 -1.81 0.45 -6.75
CA TYR A 212 -2.17 1.73 -7.37
C TYR A 212 -3.22 2.45 -6.53
N GLU A 213 -2.95 3.70 -6.17
CA GLU A 213 -3.90 4.60 -5.53
C GLU A 213 -4.45 5.58 -6.59
N LEU A 214 -5.70 5.39 -6.97
CA LEU A 214 -6.41 6.19 -7.99
C LEU A 214 -7.59 6.93 -7.34
N HIS A 215 -7.82 8.17 -7.77
CA HIS A 215 -8.96 8.97 -7.32
C HIS A 215 -9.98 9.10 -8.44
N MET A 216 -11.26 8.85 -8.12
CA MET A 216 -12.38 9.05 -9.02
C MET A 216 -13.05 10.39 -8.70
N ILE A 217 -12.89 11.37 -9.60
CA ILE A 217 -13.48 12.70 -9.49
C ILE A 217 -14.69 12.75 -10.41
N ARG A 218 -15.88 13.00 -9.84
CA ARG A 218 -17.12 13.08 -10.61
C ARG A 218 -17.58 14.53 -10.74
N SER A 219 -18.05 14.91 -11.93
CA SER A 219 -18.53 16.27 -12.20
C SER A 219 -19.86 16.64 -11.50
N ARG A 220 -20.59 15.66 -10.95
CA ARG A 220 -21.78 15.87 -10.09
C ARG A 220 -21.83 14.86 -8.94
N GLY A 221 -22.28 15.32 -7.78
CA GLY A 221 -22.52 14.47 -6.61
C GLY A 221 -23.68 13.50 -6.85
N LEU A 222 -23.48 12.22 -6.51
CA LEU A 222 -24.55 11.23 -6.47
C LEU A 222 -25.03 11.02 -5.03
N SER A 223 -26.31 10.67 -4.91
CA SER A 223 -26.85 10.03 -3.71
C SER A 223 -26.16 8.67 -3.49
N LYS A 224 -25.78 8.38 -2.24
CA LYS A 224 -24.95 7.24 -1.78
C LYS A 224 -25.41 5.85 -2.25
N THR A 225 -26.63 5.72 -2.77
CA THR A 225 -27.25 4.45 -3.17
C THR A 225 -27.06 4.09 -4.65
N PHE A 226 -26.62 5.03 -5.50
CA PHE A 226 -26.63 4.84 -6.97
C PHE A 226 -25.25 4.95 -7.65
N CYS A 227 -24.16 4.87 -6.88
CA CYS A 227 -22.80 5.13 -7.39
C CYS A 227 -22.35 4.23 -8.54
N PHE A 228 -22.97 3.07 -8.74
CA PHE A 228 -22.48 2.09 -9.73
C PHE A 228 -23.30 2.00 -11.01
N PHE A 229 -24.62 2.24 -11.00
CA PHE A 229 -25.44 2.25 -12.21
C PHE A 229 -26.70 3.12 -12.03
N PRO A 230 -27.14 3.87 -13.06
CA PRO A 230 -28.51 4.38 -13.10
C PRO A 230 -29.46 3.18 -13.26
N LEU A 231 -29.93 2.61 -12.15
CA LEU A 231 -31.06 1.69 -12.17
C LEU A 231 -32.29 2.49 -12.60
N SER A 232 -32.71 2.28 -13.86
CA SER A 232 -34.01 2.62 -14.46
C SER A 232 -34.83 3.65 -13.67
N GLY A 233 -34.33 4.88 -13.60
CA GLY A 233 -35.02 6.02 -13.02
C GLY A 233 -35.11 7.10 -14.08
N ARG A 234 -36.33 7.59 -14.34
CA ARG A 234 -36.59 8.69 -15.27
C ARG A 234 -35.94 9.99 -14.74
N GLU A 235 -34.65 10.18 -14.96
CA GLU A 235 -34.03 11.49 -14.80
C GLU A 235 -33.33 11.90 -16.09
N GLN A 236 -33.82 13.00 -16.64
CA GLN A 236 -33.45 13.55 -17.92
C GLN A 236 -32.01 14.06 -17.88
N HIS A 237 -31.18 13.47 -18.75
CA HIS A 237 -30.05 14.06 -19.47
C HIS A 237 -29.24 15.19 -18.79
N ALA A 238 -28.06 14.84 -18.26
CA ALA A 238 -26.85 15.64 -18.40
C ALA A 238 -25.63 14.70 -18.41
N ASN A 239 -24.66 14.93 -19.29
CA ASN A 239 -23.42 14.15 -19.42
C ASN A 239 -22.69 14.03 -18.07
N SER A 240 -22.90 12.93 -17.33
CA SER A 240 -22.11 12.65 -16.14
C SER A 240 -20.72 12.19 -16.58
N TYR A 241 -19.71 12.90 -16.10
CA TYR A 241 -18.31 12.63 -16.40
C TYR A 241 -17.61 12.25 -15.12
N THR A 242 -16.85 11.15 -15.16
CA THR A 242 -16.01 10.70 -14.05
C THR A 242 -14.57 10.64 -14.55
N SER A 243 -13.72 11.51 -14.04
CA SER A 243 -12.27 11.45 -14.28
C SER A 243 -11.64 10.50 -13.28
N VAL A 244 -10.77 9.61 -13.76
CA VAL A 244 -9.88 8.80 -12.95
C VAL A 244 -8.50 9.44 -13.01
N VAL A 245 -7.99 9.85 -11.85
CA VAL A 245 -6.72 10.56 -11.73
C VAL A 245 -5.76 9.82 -10.80
N GLU A 246 -4.47 9.96 -11.05
CA GLU A 246 -3.44 9.51 -10.12
C GLU A 246 -3.42 10.37 -8.86
N LYS A 247 -2.75 9.88 -7.81
CA LYS A 247 -2.43 10.65 -6.60
C LYS A 247 -1.75 12.00 -6.88
N THR A 248 -0.99 12.09 -7.97
CA THR A 248 -0.30 13.33 -8.41
C THR A 248 -1.27 14.36 -9.01
N GLY A 249 -2.53 13.99 -9.27
CA GLY A 249 -3.54 14.79 -9.94
C GLY A 249 -3.50 14.67 -11.47
N ALA A 250 -2.65 13.81 -12.03
CA ALA A 250 -2.62 13.56 -13.47
C ALA A 250 -3.84 12.74 -13.92
N ASP A 251 -4.57 13.24 -14.93
CA ASP A 251 -5.68 12.52 -15.56
C ASP A 251 -5.18 11.26 -16.28
N ILE A 252 -5.76 10.11 -15.95
CA ILE A 252 -5.51 8.83 -16.62
C ILE A 252 -6.51 8.64 -17.75
N ILE A 253 -7.79 8.59 -17.35
CA ILE A 253 -8.91 8.34 -18.25
C ILE A 253 -10.13 9.01 -17.68
N SER A 254 -11.00 9.46 -18.57
CA SER A 254 -12.30 9.95 -18.16
C SER A 254 -13.43 9.20 -18.80
N LEU A 255 -14.45 8.92 -17.99
CA LEU A 255 -15.55 8.04 -18.32
C LEU A 255 -16.80 8.87 -18.58
N GLN A 256 -17.41 8.66 -19.74
CA GLN A 256 -18.69 9.22 -20.11
C GLN A 256 -19.68 8.09 -20.39
N MET A 257 -20.78 8.07 -19.65
CA MET A 257 -21.89 7.18 -19.93
C MET A 257 -22.84 7.84 -20.93
N ARG A 258 -23.11 7.19 -22.07
CA ARG A 258 -24.04 7.68 -23.10
C ARG A 258 -25.24 6.74 -23.20
N ASN A 259 -26.43 7.32 -23.19
CA ASN A 259 -27.67 6.65 -23.56
C ASN A 259 -28.09 7.20 -24.93
N SER A 260 -27.95 6.42 -26.01
CA SER A 260 -28.37 6.87 -27.34
C SER A 260 -29.88 6.69 -27.48
N THR A 261 -30.65 7.77 -27.34
CA THR A 261 -32.09 7.81 -27.63
C THR A 261 -32.43 8.38 -29.01
N LYS A 262 -31.44 8.56 -29.90
CA LYS A 262 -31.66 9.18 -31.20
C LYS A 262 -31.61 8.17 -32.34
N ALA A 263 -32.75 7.56 -32.64
CA ALA A 263 -33.10 7.18 -33.99
C ALA A 263 -34.52 7.71 -34.28
N LYS A 264 -34.62 8.76 -35.09
CA LYS A 264 -35.85 9.07 -35.81
C LYS A 264 -35.90 8.09 -36.97
N GLU A 265 -36.48 6.92 -36.77
CA GLU A 265 -37.24 6.17 -37.77
C GLU A 265 -37.71 4.82 -37.20
N LYS A 266 -38.78 4.31 -37.80
CA LYS A 266 -39.70 3.29 -37.32
C LYS A 266 -39.04 1.92 -37.10
N GLU A 267 -38.31 1.74 -36.01
CA GLU A 267 -38.04 0.42 -35.46
C GLU A 267 -37.88 0.54 -33.93
N ARG A 268 -38.33 -0.46 -33.18
CA ARG A 268 -38.18 -0.53 -31.72
C ARG A 268 -36.70 -0.74 -31.37
N SER A 269 -35.87 0.29 -31.57
CA SER A 269 -34.44 0.23 -31.23
C SER A 269 -34.31 0.24 -29.70
N ILE A 270 -33.81 -0.86 -29.14
CA ILE A 270 -33.43 -0.95 -27.73
C ILE A 270 -32.39 0.16 -27.47
N PRO A 271 -32.56 0.99 -26.42
CA PRO A 271 -31.59 2.05 -26.12
C PRO A 271 -30.23 1.43 -25.83
N LYS A 272 -29.23 1.72 -26.68
CA LYS A 272 -27.85 1.28 -26.47
C LYS A 272 -27.22 2.17 -25.38
N GLN A 273 -26.82 1.55 -24.27
CA GLN A 273 -26.01 2.23 -23.25
C GLN A 273 -24.54 1.85 -23.47
N GLN A 274 -23.67 2.85 -23.51
CA GLN A 274 -22.23 2.66 -23.70
C GLN A 274 -21.44 3.49 -22.70
N VAL A 275 -20.31 2.96 -22.25
CA VAL A 275 -19.29 3.69 -21.52
C VAL A 275 -18.18 4.04 -22.50
N THR A 276 -17.95 5.34 -22.66
CA THR A 276 -16.90 5.89 -23.51
C THR A 276 -15.77 6.40 -22.62
N GLY A 277 -14.54 5.98 -22.90
CA GLY A 277 -13.32 6.48 -22.28
C GLY A 277 -12.68 7.55 -23.14
N VAL A 278 -12.30 8.67 -22.52
CA VAL A 278 -11.44 9.69 -23.13
C VAL A 278 -10.07 9.59 -22.47
N MET A 279 -9.05 9.25 -23.26
CA MET A 279 -7.66 9.10 -22.81
C MET A 279 -7.01 10.46 -22.59
N LYS A 280 -5.86 10.46 -21.91
CA LYS A 280 -4.98 11.63 -21.80
C LYS A 280 -4.61 12.24 -23.17
N THR A 281 -4.51 11.43 -24.22
CA THR A 281 -4.24 11.87 -25.60
C THR A 281 -5.42 12.61 -26.25
N GLY A 282 -6.59 12.64 -25.60
CA GLY A 282 -7.84 13.12 -26.18
C GLY A 282 -8.55 12.10 -27.07
N GLU A 283 -7.92 10.94 -27.32
CA GLU A 283 -8.53 9.85 -28.05
C GLU A 283 -9.72 9.27 -27.28
N THR A 284 -10.78 8.98 -28.02
CA THR A 284 -12.02 8.46 -27.47
C THR A 284 -12.17 7.00 -27.87
N CYS A 285 -12.40 6.12 -26.90
CA CYS A 285 -12.64 4.69 -27.13
C CYS A 285 -13.91 4.23 -26.40
N ILE A 286 -14.51 3.14 -26.87
CA ILE A 286 -15.66 2.52 -26.20
C ILE A 286 -15.10 1.48 -25.24
N LEU A 287 -15.35 1.64 -23.94
CA LEU A 287 -14.84 0.75 -22.90
C LEU A 287 -15.81 -0.38 -22.57
N ALA A 288 -17.12 -0.11 -22.61
CA ALA A 288 -18.13 -1.12 -22.31
C ALA A 288 -19.47 -0.83 -23.01
N ASP A 289 -20.16 -1.89 -23.42
CA ASP A 289 -21.52 -1.85 -23.97
C ASP A 289 -22.47 -2.61 -23.04
N PHE A 290 -23.67 -2.06 -22.82
CA PHE A 290 -24.73 -2.77 -22.12
C PHE A 290 -25.51 -3.64 -23.11
N VAL A 291 -25.47 -4.96 -22.92
CA VAL A 291 -26.10 -5.94 -23.80
C VAL A 291 -27.00 -6.85 -22.97
N GLY A 292 -28.31 -6.81 -23.21
CA GLY A 292 -29.30 -7.56 -22.45
C GLY A 292 -29.41 -7.03 -21.02
N THR A 293 -28.84 -7.77 -20.06
CA THR A 293 -28.85 -7.44 -18.62
C THR A 293 -27.45 -7.25 -18.04
N ARG A 294 -26.40 -7.27 -18.87
CA ARG A 294 -24.99 -7.25 -18.44
C ARG A 294 -24.17 -6.19 -19.16
N TRP A 295 -23.12 -5.72 -18.51
CA TRP A 295 -22.11 -4.86 -19.12
C TRP A 295 -21.00 -5.73 -19.70
N CYS A 296 -20.73 -5.59 -21.00
CA CYS A 296 -19.62 -6.25 -21.68
C CYS A 296 -18.48 -5.24 -21.85
N LEU A 297 -17.28 -5.55 -21.34
CA LEU A 297 -16.12 -4.69 -21.50
C LEU A 297 -15.49 -4.95 -22.88
N MET A 298 -15.51 -3.98 -23.79
CA MET A 298 -15.29 -4.24 -25.23
C MET A 298 -13.90 -4.79 -25.56
N ASP A 299 -12.88 -4.39 -24.80
CA ASP A 299 -11.49 -4.80 -25.01
C ASP A 299 -11.09 -6.00 -24.13
N SER A 300 -12.06 -6.78 -23.64
CA SER A 300 -11.80 -7.99 -22.86
C SER A 300 -12.98 -8.95 -22.95
N GLN A 301 -12.78 -10.26 -22.75
CA GLN A 301 -13.91 -11.21 -22.65
C GLN A 301 -14.64 -11.11 -21.29
N TRP A 302 -14.58 -9.95 -20.65
CA TRP A 302 -15.10 -9.73 -19.31
C TRP A 302 -16.51 -9.15 -19.39
N TYR A 303 -17.40 -9.69 -18.56
CA TYR A 303 -18.75 -9.16 -18.38
C TYR A 303 -19.05 -8.96 -16.90
N LEU A 304 -19.69 -7.84 -16.59
CA LEU A 304 -20.14 -7.48 -15.26
C LEU A 304 -21.64 -7.73 -15.16
N GLU A 305 -22.02 -8.51 -14.15
CA GLU A 305 -23.38 -8.86 -13.84
C GLU A 305 -23.76 -8.35 -12.44
N LEU A 306 -24.92 -7.70 -12.35
CA LEU A 306 -25.53 -7.32 -11.09
C LEU A 306 -26.34 -8.49 -10.55
N LYS A 307 -26.00 -8.96 -9.35
CA LYS A 307 -26.78 -10.00 -8.69
C LYS A 307 -27.97 -9.37 -7.97
N MET A 308 -29.14 -9.43 -8.63
CA MET A 308 -30.41 -8.89 -8.11
C MET A 308 -30.90 -9.59 -6.83
N LYS A 309 -30.38 -10.79 -6.52
CA LYS A 309 -30.60 -11.50 -5.26
C LYS A 309 -29.26 -11.62 -4.55
N SER A 310 -29.20 -11.29 -3.27
CA SER A 310 -28.02 -11.56 -2.45
C SER A 310 -27.71 -13.05 -2.57
N ASN A 311 -26.59 -13.38 -3.19
CA ASN A 311 -26.05 -14.73 -3.14
C ASN A 311 -25.81 -15.11 -1.67
N GLU A 312 -25.79 -16.41 -1.36
CA GLU A 312 -25.40 -16.92 -0.03
C GLU A 312 -24.03 -16.37 0.42
N ASP A 313 -23.17 -16.00 -0.54
CA ASP A 313 -21.84 -15.45 -0.30
C ASP A 313 -21.80 -13.94 0.03
N GLY A 314 -22.90 -13.19 -0.14
CA GLY A 314 -22.96 -11.76 0.16
C GLY A 314 -22.28 -10.82 -0.84
N SER A 315 -21.91 -11.31 -2.04
CA SER A 315 -21.39 -10.48 -3.13
C SER A 315 -22.49 -9.65 -3.82
N LEU A 316 -22.16 -8.41 -4.18
CA LEU A 316 -23.09 -7.48 -4.86
C LEU A 316 -22.97 -7.55 -6.38
N PHE A 317 -21.74 -7.69 -6.88
CA PHE A 317 -21.43 -7.74 -8.30
C PHE A 317 -20.48 -8.89 -8.58
N GLU A 318 -20.62 -9.46 -9.77
CA GLU A 318 -19.71 -10.46 -10.29
C GLU A 318 -19.20 -10.03 -11.66
N LEU A 319 -17.88 -10.01 -11.77
CA LEU A 319 -17.15 -9.70 -12.98
C LEU A 319 -16.50 -11.00 -13.44
N THR A 320 -16.99 -11.54 -14.55
CA THR A 320 -16.57 -12.84 -15.07
C THR A 320 -15.86 -12.67 -16.39
N GLY A 321 -14.66 -13.22 -16.51
CA GLY A 321 -13.89 -13.29 -17.75
C GLY A 321 -12.97 -14.52 -17.71
N CYS A 322 -11.69 -14.33 -18.00
CA CYS A 322 -10.67 -15.37 -17.80
C CYS A 322 -10.47 -15.72 -16.31
N ARG A 323 -10.92 -14.84 -15.41
CA ARG A 323 -10.99 -15.04 -13.97
C ARG A 323 -12.32 -14.50 -13.44
N THR A 324 -12.69 -14.93 -12.24
CA THR A 324 -13.89 -14.44 -11.57
C THR A 324 -13.49 -13.47 -10.47
N VAL A 325 -14.00 -12.24 -10.53
CA VAL A 325 -13.84 -11.23 -9.50
C VAL A 325 -15.21 -10.88 -8.94
N LYS A 326 -15.38 -10.99 -7.63
CA LYS A 326 -16.62 -10.60 -6.94
C LYS A 326 -16.38 -9.35 -6.10
N LEU A 327 -17.37 -8.47 -6.05
CA LEU A 327 -17.32 -7.27 -5.23
C LEU A 327 -18.15 -7.44 -3.97
N PHE A 328 -17.52 -7.24 -2.81
CA PHE A 328 -18.11 -7.36 -1.48
C PHE A 328 -18.16 -6.00 -0.79
N GLN A 329 -19.25 -5.72 -0.08
CA GLN A 329 -19.32 -4.51 0.74
C GLN A 329 -18.35 -4.60 1.94
N GLY A 330 -17.73 -3.47 2.29
CA GLY A 330 -16.74 -3.39 3.35
C GLY A 330 -15.31 -3.59 2.90
N LYS A 331 -14.40 -3.51 3.88
CA LYS A 331 -12.97 -3.81 3.73
C LYS A 331 -12.77 -5.29 4.11
N LYS A 332 -12.61 -6.17 3.13
CA LYS A 332 -12.49 -7.62 3.34
C LYS A 332 -11.07 -8.09 3.03
N LEU A 333 -10.68 -9.25 3.59
CA LEU A 333 -9.36 -9.88 3.37
C LEU A 333 -8.19 -8.91 3.69
N ASP A 334 -7.13 -8.88 2.88
CA ASP A 334 -5.90 -8.10 3.15
C ASP A 334 -6.12 -6.58 3.26
N PHE A 335 -7.24 -6.04 2.76
CA PHE A 335 -7.61 -4.63 2.94
C PHE A 335 -8.39 -4.37 4.23
N GLU A 336 -8.74 -5.41 4.99
CA GLU A 336 -9.37 -5.28 6.31
C GLU A 336 -8.38 -4.56 7.26
N PRO A 337 -8.72 -3.37 7.76
CA PRO A 337 -7.80 -2.55 8.53
C PRO A 337 -7.52 -3.23 9.86
N LYS A 338 -6.25 -3.50 10.15
CA LYS A 338 -5.83 -4.29 11.32
C LYS A 338 -5.92 -3.54 12.64
N CYS A 339 -6.16 -2.23 12.66
CA CYS A 339 -6.39 -1.44 13.87
C CYS A 339 -7.11 -0.11 13.58
N CYS A 340 -8.15 0.16 14.38
CA CYS A 340 -8.82 1.43 14.72
C CYS A 340 -8.43 2.71 13.95
N GLU A 341 -8.63 2.76 12.64
CA GLU A 341 -8.84 4.06 12.00
C GLU A 341 -10.25 4.56 12.35
N LYS A 342 -10.41 5.90 12.45
CA LYS A 342 -11.67 6.59 12.75
C LYS A 342 -12.85 5.86 12.10
N LYS A 343 -13.89 5.56 12.89
CA LYS A 343 -15.12 4.83 12.51
C LYS A 343 -15.78 5.38 11.25
N ARG A 344 -15.22 5.11 10.07
CA ARG A 344 -15.93 5.21 8.79
C ARG A 344 -16.80 3.98 8.67
N SER A 345 -17.96 4.11 8.04
CA SER A 345 -18.87 2.98 7.92
C SER A 345 -18.22 1.96 6.99
N GLU A 346 -18.30 0.67 7.30
CA GLU A 346 -17.94 -0.38 6.33
C GLU A 346 -18.73 -0.23 5.02
N ARG A 347 -19.92 0.39 5.09
CA ARG A 347 -20.74 0.68 3.90
C ARG A 347 -20.10 1.67 2.93
N ASP A 348 -19.10 2.44 3.38
CA ASP A 348 -18.38 3.41 2.56
C ASP A 348 -17.29 2.73 1.72
N PHE A 349 -17.08 1.41 1.85
CA PHE A 349 -16.05 0.67 1.13
C PHE A 349 -16.62 -0.50 0.35
N MET A 350 -15.92 -0.89 -0.72
CA MET A 350 -16.19 -2.11 -1.46
C MET A 350 -14.88 -2.79 -1.84
N THR A 351 -14.74 -4.08 -1.55
CA THR A 351 -13.54 -4.87 -1.86
C THR A 351 -13.80 -5.75 -3.08
N ALA A 352 -12.92 -5.67 -4.08
CA ALA A 352 -12.90 -6.61 -5.20
C ALA A 352 -12.00 -7.80 -4.85
N VAL A 353 -12.53 -9.00 -5.03
CA VAL A 353 -11.89 -10.26 -4.63
C VAL A 353 -11.86 -11.20 -5.81
N GLU A 354 -10.65 -11.61 -6.19
CA GLU A 354 -10.40 -12.57 -7.25
C GLU A 354 -10.44 -14.00 -6.70
N PHE A 355 -11.14 -14.88 -7.40
CA PHE A 355 -11.16 -16.31 -7.15
C PHE A 355 -10.49 -17.05 -8.31
N SER A 356 -9.52 -17.90 -7.97
CA SER A 356 -8.75 -18.70 -8.94
C SER A 356 -8.44 -20.08 -8.37
N ALA A 357 -7.85 -20.96 -9.18
CA ALA A 357 -7.39 -22.26 -8.70
C ALA A 357 -6.31 -22.11 -7.61
N GLU A 358 -5.46 -21.07 -7.71
CA GLU A 358 -4.45 -20.74 -6.70
C GLU A 358 -5.04 -20.07 -5.46
N ASN A 359 -6.15 -19.33 -5.62
CA ASN A 359 -6.83 -18.60 -4.54
C ASN A 359 -8.30 -19.01 -4.43
N PRO A 360 -8.61 -20.27 -4.05
CA PRO A 360 -9.98 -20.78 -4.02
C PRO A 360 -10.85 -20.12 -2.93
N TYR A 361 -10.22 -19.52 -1.91
CA TYR A 361 -10.89 -18.78 -0.83
C TYR A 361 -10.97 -17.27 -1.09
N GLY A 362 -10.48 -16.83 -2.25
CA GLY A 362 -10.46 -15.43 -2.65
C GLY A 362 -9.19 -14.71 -2.21
N LYS A 363 -8.71 -13.83 -3.09
CA LYS A 363 -7.63 -12.88 -2.81
C LYS A 363 -8.15 -11.48 -3.12
N ALA A 364 -8.00 -10.54 -2.18
CA ALA A 364 -8.38 -9.16 -2.48
C ALA A 364 -7.42 -8.53 -3.48
N VAL A 365 -7.99 -7.88 -4.49
CA VAL A 365 -7.23 -7.29 -5.62
C VAL A 365 -7.42 -5.78 -5.72
N ALA A 366 -8.51 -5.23 -5.19
CA ALA A 366 -8.72 -3.80 -5.10
C ALA A 366 -9.67 -3.44 -3.95
N LEU A 367 -9.56 -2.19 -3.47
CA LEU A 367 -10.49 -1.58 -2.54
C LEU A 367 -10.99 -0.26 -3.14
N LEU A 368 -12.31 -0.10 -3.20
CA LEU A 368 -12.96 1.15 -3.58
C LEU A 368 -13.39 1.90 -2.30
N ASP A 369 -12.87 3.12 -2.11
CA ASP A 369 -13.44 4.09 -1.17
C ASP A 369 -14.54 4.87 -1.90
N LEU A 370 -15.77 4.79 -1.40
CA LEU A 370 -16.96 5.34 -2.05
C LEU A 370 -17.27 6.78 -1.62
N LYS A 371 -16.37 7.42 -0.87
CA LYS A 371 -16.60 8.73 -0.25
C LYS A 371 -16.02 9.90 -1.04
#